data_AF-A0A1T4K552-F1
#
_entry.id   AF-A0A1T4K552-F1
#
_cell.length_a   1.000
_cell.length_b   1.000
_cell.length_c   1.000
_cell.angle_alpha   90.00
_cell.angle_beta   90.00
_cell.angle_gamma   90.00
#
_symmetry.space_group_name_H-M   'P 1'
#
loop_
_entity.id
_entity.type
_entity.pdbx_description
1 polymer ?
#
loop_
_entity_poly.entity_id
_entity_poly.type
_entity_poly.pdbx_seq_one_letter_code
_entity_poly.pdbx_strand_id
1 'polypeptide(L)'
;MNNRKKSFYRYMIITAISAFIGGAGGFIAMISRHLNWNFGWILKLLPTIICTLLLSTLLIIMVLTILKYFKAKKLVNLSNDEDEEIYLLADKELSMVSSLNAVGSVLGMVMMGLVIPMMSYWERNDSSLMGTYSIVLGMTTVIIFIIYIIASTCLQVKTVDLIKKIYPEKKGYALEKKFETVWLESADENEKRIIGEASYYSYRLTQKVLSYVMVVALFIGMFQPDSYVFVILIGIGWLTQTISYLKKVRDLEFKKK
;
A
#
# COMPACT_ATOMS: atom_id res chain seq x y z
N MET A 1 -36.40 -25.40 0.26
CA MET A 1 -36.50 -23.92 0.19
C MET A 1 -35.44 -23.40 -0.78
N ASN A 2 -35.85 -22.81 -1.91
CA ASN A 2 -35.02 -22.48 -3.07
C ASN A 2 -33.74 -21.69 -2.65
N ASN A 3 -32.55 -22.10 -3.12
CA ASN A 3 -31.25 -21.52 -2.73
C ASN A 3 -31.23 -19.98 -2.82
N ARG A 4 -31.99 -19.39 -3.75
CA ARG A 4 -32.19 -17.94 -3.87
C ARG A 4 -32.85 -17.30 -2.65
N LYS A 5 -33.95 -17.89 -2.14
CA LYS A 5 -34.66 -17.39 -0.94
C LYS A 5 -33.78 -17.52 0.31
N LYS A 6 -33.01 -18.60 0.41
CA LYS A 6 -32.05 -18.82 1.51
C LYS A 6 -30.92 -17.78 1.50
N SER A 7 -30.33 -17.49 0.34
CA SER A 7 -29.29 -16.46 0.22
C SER A 7 -29.82 -15.05 0.49
N PHE A 8 -31.02 -14.72 0.00
CA PHE A 8 -31.66 -13.44 0.28
C PHE A 8 -31.94 -13.24 1.78
N TYR A 9 -32.51 -14.25 2.45
CA TYR A 9 -32.78 -14.18 3.89
C TYR A 9 -31.49 -14.07 4.71
N ARG A 10 -30.44 -14.81 4.34
CA ARG A 10 -29.11 -14.67 4.96
C ARG A 10 -28.56 -13.25 4.81
N TYR A 11 -28.71 -12.63 3.64
CA TYR A 11 -28.29 -11.23 3.43
C TYR A 11 -29.06 -10.27 4.32
N MET A 12 -30.40 -10.40 4.38
CA MET A 12 -31.25 -9.57 5.25
C MET A 12 -30.87 -9.68 6.73
N ILE A 13 -30.59 -10.90 7.22
CA ILE A 13 -30.12 -11.10 8.60
C ILE A 13 -28.78 -10.38 8.82
N ILE A 14 -27.82 -10.53 7.92
CA ILE A 14 -26.52 -9.86 8.05
C ILE A 14 -26.71 -8.35 8.11
N THR A 15 -27.52 -7.77 7.23
CA THR A 15 -27.82 -6.33 7.22
C THR A 15 -28.49 -5.88 8.52
N ALA A 16 -29.45 -6.64 9.05
CA ALA A 16 -30.10 -6.33 10.31
C ALA A 16 -29.12 -6.35 11.50
N ILE A 17 -28.24 -7.37 11.55
CA ILE A 17 -27.18 -7.47 12.58
C ILE A 17 -26.21 -6.30 12.45
N SER A 18 -25.77 -5.95 11.23
CA SER A 18 -24.89 -4.81 11.00
C SER A 18 -25.52 -3.48 11.40
N ALA A 19 -26.80 -3.26 11.10
CA ALA A 19 -27.54 -2.08 11.52
C ALA A 19 -27.62 -1.98 13.05
N PHE A 20 -27.88 -3.11 13.73
CA PHE A 20 -27.91 -3.17 15.19
C PHE A 20 -26.54 -2.87 15.81
N ILE A 21 -25.46 -3.47 15.30
CA ILE A 21 -24.09 -3.20 15.76
C ILE A 21 -23.73 -1.73 15.57
N GLY A 22 -24.06 -1.14 14.41
CA GLY A 22 -23.83 0.28 14.14
C GLY A 22 -24.60 1.18 15.11
N GLY A 23 -25.89 0.88 15.35
CA GLY A 23 -26.72 1.63 16.30
C GLY A 23 -26.23 1.52 17.75
N ALA A 24 -25.88 0.31 18.20
CA ALA A 24 -25.33 0.07 19.53
C ALA A 24 -23.98 0.78 19.73
N GLY A 25 -23.09 0.72 18.73
CA GLY A 25 -21.85 1.49 18.72
C GLY A 25 -22.09 2.99 18.85
N GLY A 26 -23.11 3.51 18.14
CA GLY A 26 -23.56 4.91 18.21
C GLY A 26 -23.92 5.34 19.62
N PHE A 27 -24.72 4.50 20.28
CA PHE A 27 -25.19 4.74 21.63
C PHE A 27 -24.06 4.68 22.67
N ILE A 28 -23.15 3.69 22.56
CA ILE A 28 -21.97 3.59 23.43
C ILE A 28 -21.06 4.82 23.27
N ALA A 29 -20.83 5.27 22.03
CA ALA A 29 -20.04 6.46 21.78
C ALA A 29 -20.68 7.70 22.44
N MET A 30 -22.00 7.86 22.35
CA MET A 30 -22.74 8.94 23.01
C MET A 30 -22.58 8.91 24.55
N ILE A 31 -22.73 7.73 25.17
CA ILE A 31 -22.55 7.57 26.63
C ILE A 31 -21.10 7.83 27.04
N SER A 32 -20.13 7.34 26.27
CA SER A 32 -18.70 7.52 26.58
C SER A 32 -18.30 9.01 26.63
N ARG A 33 -18.94 9.85 25.80
CA ARG A 33 -18.76 11.31 25.80
C ARG A 33 -19.37 11.97 27.04
N HIS A 34 -20.49 11.45 27.55
CA HIS A 34 -21.07 11.92 28.82
C HIS A 34 -20.27 11.47 30.06
N LEU A 35 -19.63 10.30 30.00
CA LEU A 35 -18.82 9.76 31.10
C LEU A 35 -17.35 10.20 31.09
N ASN A 36 -16.94 11.10 30.18
CA ASN A 36 -15.55 11.57 30.01
C ASN A 36 -14.50 10.44 29.91
N TRP A 37 -14.86 9.31 29.28
CA TRP A 37 -13.90 8.23 29.04
C TRP A 37 -12.84 8.66 28.02
N ASN A 38 -11.65 8.98 28.52
CA ASN A 38 -10.56 9.53 27.71
C ASN A 38 -9.68 8.40 27.14
N PHE A 39 -10.11 7.75 26.06
CA PHE A 39 -9.27 6.83 25.28
C PHE A 39 -8.27 7.55 24.36
N GLY A 40 -8.32 8.88 24.30
CA GLY A 40 -7.53 9.69 23.37
C GLY A 40 -6.02 9.58 23.56
N TRP A 41 -5.55 9.31 24.78
CA TRP A 41 -4.10 9.21 25.07
C TRP A 41 -3.42 8.04 24.35
N ILE A 42 -4.10 6.89 24.18
CA ILE A 42 -3.57 5.74 23.44
C ILE A 42 -3.40 6.08 21.96
N LEU A 43 -4.44 6.67 21.36
CA LEU A 43 -4.43 7.08 19.95
C LEU A 43 -3.36 8.14 19.64
N LYS A 44 -2.94 8.91 20.65
CA LYS A 44 -1.90 9.93 20.54
C LYS A 44 -0.48 9.36 20.62
N LEU A 45 -0.26 8.24 21.30
CA LEU A 45 1.04 7.54 21.38
C LEU A 45 1.31 6.65 20.16
N LEU A 46 0.26 6.11 19.54
CA LEU A 46 0.36 5.20 18.39
C LEU A 46 1.22 5.75 17.23
N PRO A 47 1.08 7.01 16.78
CA PRO A 47 1.88 7.55 15.68
C PRO A 47 3.39 7.45 15.93
N THR A 48 3.86 7.74 17.16
CA THR A 48 5.29 7.66 17.49
C THR A 48 5.79 6.23 17.44
N ILE A 49 5.05 5.29 18.06
CA ILE A 49 5.42 3.87 18.07
C ILE A 49 5.43 3.31 16.65
N ILE A 50 4.38 3.58 15.87
CA ILE A 50 4.25 3.10 14.49
C ILE A 50 5.34 3.73 13.61
N CYS A 51 5.63 5.02 13.75
CA CYS A 51 6.68 5.69 12.97
C CYS A 51 8.06 5.07 13.24
N THR A 52 8.42 4.79 14.50
CA THR A 52 9.70 4.13 14.84
C THR A 52 9.78 2.71 14.27
N LEU A 53 8.69 1.95 14.32
CA LEU A 53 8.64 0.61 13.71
C LEU A 53 8.72 0.66 12.18
N LEU A 54 8.05 1.62 11.54
CA LEU A 54 8.14 1.82 10.09
C LEU A 54 9.53 2.24 9.66
N LEU A 55 10.21 3.09 10.43
CA LEU A 55 11.57 3.51 10.13
C LEU A 55 12.54 2.32 10.15
N SER A 56 12.49 1.49 11.20
CA SER A 56 13.37 0.32 11.30
C SER A 56 13.09 -0.71 10.19
N THR A 57 11.82 -0.96 9.89
CA THR A 57 11.43 -1.86 8.79
C THR A 57 11.85 -1.34 7.42
N LEU A 58 11.78 -0.04 7.15
CA LEU A 58 12.25 0.54 5.88
C LEU A 58 13.75 0.40 5.69
N LEU A 59 14.55 0.61 6.75
CA LEU A 59 15.99 0.40 6.69
C LEU A 59 16.33 -1.07 6.39
N ILE A 60 15.62 -2.02 7.03
CA ILE A 60 15.78 -3.45 6.76
C ILE A 60 15.42 -3.76 5.31
N ILE A 61 14.27 -3.29 4.81
CA ILE A 61 13.84 -3.49 3.42
C ILE A 61 14.89 -2.94 2.45
N MET A 62 15.43 -1.75 2.71
CA MET A 62 16.45 -1.14 1.85
C MET A 62 17.71 -2.01 1.78
N VAL A 63 18.22 -2.47 2.93
CA VAL A 63 19.40 -3.36 2.98
C VAL A 63 19.13 -4.67 2.24
N LEU A 64 17.98 -5.32 2.49
CA LEU A 64 17.60 -6.55 1.81
C LEU A 64 17.50 -6.37 0.29
N THR A 65 16.90 -5.26 -0.16
CA THR A 65 16.77 -4.92 -1.59
C THR A 65 18.14 -4.78 -2.25
N ILE A 66 19.09 -4.11 -1.58
CA ILE A 66 20.46 -3.94 -2.07
C ILE A 66 21.20 -5.30 -2.16
N LEU A 67 21.13 -6.12 -1.11
CA LEU A 67 21.77 -7.44 -1.08
C LEU A 67 21.24 -8.34 -2.21
N LYS A 68 19.92 -8.34 -2.41
CA LYS A 68 19.24 -9.10 -3.46
C LYS A 68 19.64 -8.61 -4.85
N TYR A 69 19.75 -7.30 -5.05
CA TYR A 69 20.23 -6.72 -6.30
C TYR A 69 21.68 -7.17 -6.62
N PHE A 70 22.59 -7.11 -5.65
CA PHE A 70 23.96 -7.55 -5.88
C PHE A 70 24.06 -9.05 -6.17
N LYS A 71 23.25 -9.86 -5.49
CA LYS A 71 23.15 -11.29 -5.77
C LYS A 71 22.67 -11.54 -7.20
N ALA A 72 21.59 -10.89 -7.63
CA ALA A 72 21.09 -10.99 -8.99
C ALA A 72 22.12 -10.54 -10.03
N LYS A 73 22.78 -9.39 -9.80
CA LYS A 73 23.84 -8.89 -10.67
C LYS A 73 25.00 -9.86 -10.81
N LYS A 74 25.39 -10.52 -9.72
CA LYS A 74 26.43 -11.54 -9.74
C LYS A 74 26.01 -12.75 -10.58
N LEU A 75 24.77 -13.21 -10.45
CA LEU A 75 24.23 -14.33 -11.24
C LEU A 75 24.21 -14.01 -12.75
N VAL A 76 23.72 -12.83 -13.14
CA VAL A 76 23.70 -12.39 -14.55
C VAL A 76 25.11 -12.27 -15.15
N ASN A 77 26.10 -11.91 -14.34
CA ASN A 77 27.49 -11.81 -14.83
C ASN A 77 28.20 -13.18 -14.91
N LEU A 78 27.66 -14.21 -14.24
CA LEU A 78 28.22 -15.57 -14.23
C LEU A 78 27.57 -16.47 -15.29
N SER A 79 26.33 -16.18 -15.67
CA SER A 79 25.60 -16.92 -16.70
C SER A 79 26.24 -16.70 -18.06
N ASN A 80 26.51 -17.79 -18.77
CA ASN A 80 26.67 -17.75 -20.22
C ASN A 80 25.29 -17.83 -20.88
N ASP A 81 25.20 -17.52 -22.18
CA ASP A 81 23.94 -17.50 -22.93
C ASP A 81 23.19 -18.85 -22.96
N GLU A 82 23.85 -19.96 -22.59
CA GLU A 82 23.26 -21.30 -22.56
C GLU A 82 22.69 -21.70 -21.18
N ASP A 83 22.94 -20.93 -20.12
CA ASP A 83 22.57 -21.29 -18.74
C ASP A 83 21.19 -20.72 -18.32
N GLU A 84 20.11 -21.18 -18.96
CA GLU A 84 18.74 -20.72 -18.70
C GLU A 84 18.33 -20.77 -17.21
N GLU A 85 18.80 -21.78 -16.47
CA GLU A 85 18.49 -21.93 -15.03
C GLU A 85 19.09 -20.79 -14.18
N ILE A 86 20.28 -20.31 -14.53
CA ILE A 86 20.94 -19.20 -13.82
C ILE A 86 20.20 -17.90 -14.11
N TYR A 87 19.74 -17.70 -15.35
CA TYR A 87 18.91 -16.55 -15.71
C TYR A 87 17.57 -16.55 -14.96
N LEU A 88 16.91 -17.71 -14.82
CA LEU A 88 15.68 -17.83 -14.05
C LEU A 88 15.90 -17.48 -12.56
N LEU A 89 17.02 -17.91 -11.97
CA LEU A 89 17.38 -17.56 -10.60
C LEU A 89 17.66 -16.06 -10.46
N ALA A 90 18.35 -15.46 -11.44
CA ALA A 90 18.61 -14.02 -11.46
C ALA A 90 17.32 -13.21 -11.57
N ASP A 91 16.42 -13.61 -12.48
CA ASP A 91 15.11 -12.96 -12.67
C ASP A 91 14.25 -13.04 -11.40
N LYS A 92 14.22 -14.20 -10.74
CA LYS A 92 13.54 -14.36 -9.45
C LYS A 92 14.06 -13.38 -8.38
N GLU A 93 15.37 -13.19 -8.28
CA GLU A 93 15.96 -12.24 -7.34
C GLU A 93 15.65 -10.78 -7.75
N LEU A 94 15.61 -10.44 -9.04
CA LEU A 94 15.22 -9.10 -9.54
C LEU A 94 13.73 -8.79 -9.32
N SER A 95 12.88 -9.80 -9.44
CA SER A 95 11.45 -9.71 -9.09
C SER A 95 11.26 -9.44 -7.60
N MET A 96 12.05 -10.08 -6.73
CA MET A 96 12.06 -9.74 -5.29
C MET A 96 12.55 -8.33 -5.03
N VAL A 97 13.60 -7.87 -5.71
CA VAL A 97 14.10 -6.48 -5.61
C VAL A 97 12.99 -5.50 -5.95
N SER A 98 12.29 -5.70 -7.08
CA SER A 98 11.20 -4.82 -7.51
C SER A 98 10.03 -4.82 -6.53
N SER A 99 9.67 -6.00 -6.00
CA SER A 99 8.59 -6.16 -5.02
C SER A 99 8.90 -5.48 -3.69
N LEU A 100 10.12 -5.69 -3.15
CA LEU A 100 10.57 -5.04 -1.92
C LEU A 100 10.63 -3.52 -2.07
N ASN A 101 11.09 -3.04 -3.23
CA ASN A 101 11.15 -1.62 -3.54
C ASN A 101 9.76 -0.99 -3.59
N ALA A 102 8.79 -1.66 -4.22
CA ALA A 102 7.41 -1.21 -4.28
C ALA A 102 6.75 -1.16 -2.89
N VAL A 103 6.92 -2.23 -2.09
CA VAL A 103 6.39 -2.30 -0.72
C VAL A 103 7.02 -1.22 0.16
N GLY A 104 8.35 -1.08 0.13
CA GLY A 104 9.03 -0.07 0.93
C GLY A 104 8.67 1.36 0.52
N SER A 105 8.42 1.63 -0.76
CA SER A 105 7.95 2.95 -1.20
C SER A 105 6.58 3.31 -0.59
N VAL A 106 5.65 2.36 -0.55
CA VAL A 106 4.34 2.55 0.08
C VAL A 106 4.48 2.74 1.59
N LEU A 107 5.28 1.91 2.27
CA LEU A 107 5.53 2.04 3.71
C LEU A 107 6.20 3.38 4.06
N GLY A 108 7.11 3.86 3.22
CA GLY A 108 7.74 5.17 3.36
C GLY A 108 6.74 6.31 3.27
N MET A 109 5.80 6.24 2.32
CA MET A 109 4.72 7.23 2.21
C MET A 109 3.81 7.23 3.44
N VAL A 110 3.44 6.05 3.94
CA VAL A 110 2.64 5.93 5.17
C VAL A 110 3.39 6.52 6.36
N MET A 111 4.68 6.20 6.51
CA MET A 111 5.53 6.74 7.57
C MET A 111 5.58 8.27 7.52
N MET A 112 5.77 8.87 6.34
CA MET A 112 5.77 10.32 6.16
C MET A 112 4.44 10.97 6.56
N GLY A 113 3.31 10.30 6.29
CA GLY A 113 1.99 10.76 6.72
C GLY A 113 1.82 10.82 8.25
N LEU A 114 2.60 10.05 9.01
CA LEU A 114 2.56 10.01 10.47
C LEU A 114 3.49 11.03 11.14
N VAL A 115 4.50 11.54 10.43
CA VAL A 115 5.51 12.46 10.98
C VAL A 115 4.89 13.77 11.45
N ILE A 116 3.99 14.37 10.66
CA ILE A 116 3.32 15.63 11.02
C ILE A 116 2.46 15.51 12.28
N PRO A 117 1.46 14.61 12.36
CA PRO A 117 0.62 14.51 13.55
C PRO A 117 1.42 14.12 14.80
N MET A 118 2.48 13.31 14.64
CA MET A 118 3.43 13.01 15.71
C MET A 118 4.11 14.28 16.22
N MET A 119 4.82 15.03 15.36
CA MET A 119 5.58 16.21 15.77
C MET A 119 4.68 17.28 16.38
N SER A 120 3.54 17.59 15.76
CA SER A 120 2.61 18.61 16.25
C SER A 120 1.99 18.25 17.61
N TYR A 121 1.78 16.96 17.90
CA TYR A 121 1.28 16.54 19.19
C TYR A 121 2.30 16.81 20.30
N TRP A 122 3.54 16.39 20.09
CA TRP A 122 4.59 16.46 21.10
C TRP A 122 5.08 17.89 21.33
N GLU A 123 5.21 18.70 20.27
CA GLU A 123 5.58 20.12 20.39
C GLU A 123 4.62 20.90 21.30
N ARG A 124 3.32 20.62 21.23
CA ARG A 124 2.30 21.35 21.98
C ARG A 124 2.10 20.88 23.42
N ASN A 125 2.36 19.61 23.69
CA ASN A 125 1.93 18.96 24.93
C ASN A 125 3.07 18.54 25.84
N ASP A 126 4.32 18.56 25.38
CA ASP A 126 5.43 18.02 26.16
C ASP A 126 6.79 18.66 25.82
N SER A 127 7.33 19.43 26.77
CA SER A 127 8.71 19.93 26.71
C SER A 127 9.73 18.96 27.31
N SER A 128 9.32 17.72 27.64
CA SER A 128 10.20 16.67 28.18
C SER A 128 11.07 16.00 27.11
N LEU A 129 11.90 15.05 27.55
CA LEU A 129 12.78 14.23 26.70
C LEU A 129 12.02 13.49 25.58
N MET A 130 10.74 13.15 25.80
CA MET A 130 9.89 12.49 24.80
C MET A 130 9.45 13.44 23.68
N GLY A 131 9.29 14.73 24.00
CA GLY A 131 9.04 15.78 23.02
C GLY A 131 10.24 15.98 22.09
N THR A 132 11.43 16.14 22.66
CA THR A 132 12.68 16.26 21.90
C THR A 132 12.95 15.03 21.03
N TYR A 133 12.75 13.82 21.56
CA TYR A 133 12.89 12.57 20.80
C TYR A 133 12.00 12.56 19.56
N SER A 134 10.73 12.97 19.68
CA SER A 134 9.76 12.94 18.58
C SER A 134 10.11 13.93 17.46
N ILE A 135 10.63 15.11 17.80
CA ILE A 135 11.11 16.10 16.82
C ILE A 135 12.34 15.57 16.08
N VAL A 136 13.33 15.04 16.82
CA VAL A 136 14.54 14.47 16.22
C VAL A 136 14.20 13.27 15.34
N LEU A 137 13.30 12.40 15.80
CA LEU A 137 12.80 11.26 15.02
C LEU A 137 12.11 11.75 13.74
N GLY A 138 11.26 12.77 13.83
CA GLY A 138 10.59 13.36 12.66
C GLY A 138 11.58 13.89 11.62
N MET A 139 12.55 14.71 12.04
CA MET A 139 13.60 15.23 11.14
C MET A 139 14.44 14.10 10.52
N THR A 140 14.85 13.13 11.33
CA THR A 140 15.62 11.96 10.89
C THR A 140 14.83 11.13 9.88
N THR A 141 13.53 10.97 10.11
CA THR A 141 12.62 10.24 9.23
C THR A 141 12.53 10.89 7.84
N VAL A 142 12.41 12.23 7.78
CA VAL A 142 12.37 12.98 6.53
C VAL A 142 13.66 12.77 5.72
N ILE A 143 14.83 12.91 6.38
CA ILE A 143 16.13 12.73 5.73
C ILE A 143 16.28 11.31 5.19
N ILE A 144 15.97 10.30 6.02
CA ILE A 144 16.05 8.89 5.62
C ILE A 144 15.09 8.59 4.47
N PHE A 145 13.89 9.16 4.47
CA PHE A 145 12.92 8.96 3.40
C PHE A 145 13.40 9.55 2.06
N ILE A 146 14.01 10.72 2.07
CA ILE A 146 14.60 11.32 0.85
C ILE A 146 15.71 10.42 0.30
N ILE A 147 16.62 9.97 1.18
CA ILE A 147 17.70 9.04 0.80
C ILE A 147 17.09 7.74 0.23
N TYR A 148 16.04 7.22 0.87
CA TYR A 148 15.34 6.02 0.42
C TYR A 148 14.72 6.20 -0.97
N ILE A 149 14.04 7.31 -1.27
CA ILE A 149 13.47 7.58 -2.60
C ILE A 149 14.56 7.62 -3.67
N ILE A 150 15.68 8.30 -3.39
CA ILE A 150 16.78 8.41 -4.36
C ILE A 150 17.42 7.03 -4.59
N ALA A 151 17.67 6.28 -3.53
CA ALA A 151 18.26 4.94 -3.60
C ALA A 151 17.33 3.94 -4.30
N SER A 152 16.04 3.93 -3.95
CA SER A 152 15.01 3.07 -4.55
C SER A 152 14.83 3.37 -6.04
N THR A 153 14.84 4.64 -6.43
CA THR A 153 14.75 5.06 -7.85
C THR A 153 15.99 4.61 -8.62
N CYS A 154 17.19 4.81 -8.06
CA CYS A 154 18.45 4.36 -8.68
C CYS A 154 18.50 2.83 -8.82
N LEU A 155 18.06 2.09 -7.79
CA LEU A 155 17.94 0.64 -7.83
C LEU A 155 16.92 0.17 -8.85
N GLN A 156 15.78 0.85 -8.97
CA GLN A 156 14.76 0.53 -9.98
C GLN A 156 15.29 0.67 -11.40
N VAL A 157 15.99 1.77 -11.71
CA VAL A 157 16.64 1.96 -13.02
C VAL A 157 17.63 0.83 -13.30
N LYS A 158 18.54 0.56 -12.35
CA LYS A 158 19.54 -0.51 -12.48
C LYS A 158 18.93 -1.90 -12.58
N THR A 159 17.81 -2.14 -11.93
CA THR A 159 17.07 -3.41 -11.96
C THR A 159 16.45 -3.59 -13.34
N VAL A 160 15.77 -2.57 -13.87
CA VAL A 160 15.19 -2.59 -15.22
C VAL A 160 16.28 -2.80 -16.28
N ASP A 161 17.42 -2.12 -16.16
CA ASP A 161 18.54 -2.29 -17.09
C ASP A 161 19.15 -3.70 -17.03
N LEU A 162 19.16 -4.34 -15.85
CA LEU A 162 19.63 -5.71 -15.71
C LEU A 162 18.61 -6.72 -16.26
N ILE A 163 17.31 -6.50 -16.05
CA ILE A 163 16.23 -7.32 -16.65
C ILE A 163 16.34 -7.29 -18.17
N LYS A 164 16.59 -6.13 -18.79
CA LYS A 164 16.78 -6.01 -20.24
C LYS A 164 17.99 -6.76 -20.79
N LYS A 165 18.99 -7.09 -19.96
CA LYS A 165 20.10 -7.95 -20.39
C LYS A 165 19.67 -9.41 -20.48
N ILE A 166 18.77 -9.84 -19.59
CA ILE A 166 18.19 -11.18 -19.59
C ILE A 166 17.14 -11.30 -20.72
N TYR A 167 16.34 -10.25 -20.88
CA TYR A 167 15.20 -10.19 -21.80
C TYR A 167 15.33 -8.98 -22.75
N PRO A 168 16.08 -9.10 -23.85
CA PRO A 168 16.37 -7.99 -24.77
C PRO A 168 15.15 -7.44 -25.51
N GLU A 169 14.04 -8.18 -25.56
CA GLU A 169 12.77 -7.76 -26.14
C GLU A 169 12.04 -6.68 -25.32
N LYS A 170 12.39 -6.52 -24.04
CA LYS A 170 11.76 -5.55 -23.14
C LYS A 170 12.14 -4.12 -23.48
N LYS A 171 11.14 -3.23 -23.53
CA LYS A 171 11.31 -1.82 -23.95
C LYS A 171 10.94 -0.82 -22.86
N GLY A 172 11.34 0.44 -23.08
CA GLY A 172 11.02 1.58 -22.23
C GLY A 172 12.10 1.86 -21.18
N TYR A 173 12.29 3.12 -20.83
CA TYR A 173 13.21 3.54 -19.78
C TYR A 173 12.48 3.70 -18.44
N ALA A 174 13.07 3.24 -17.34
CA ALA A 174 12.38 3.12 -16.05
C ALA A 174 11.79 4.45 -15.53
N LEU A 175 12.35 5.59 -15.92
CA LEU A 175 11.87 6.92 -15.50
C LEU A 175 10.95 7.60 -16.54
N GLU A 176 10.59 6.90 -17.62
CA GLU A 176 9.63 7.42 -18.59
C GLU A 176 8.22 7.44 -17.99
N LYS A 177 7.48 8.53 -18.24
CA LYS A 177 6.09 8.67 -17.76
C LYS A 177 5.15 7.55 -18.23
N LYS A 178 5.45 6.94 -19.38
CA LYS A 178 4.68 5.84 -19.96
C LYS A 178 5.38 4.49 -19.84
N PHE A 179 6.38 4.38 -18.96
CA PHE A 179 7.18 3.17 -18.80
C PHE A 179 6.32 1.92 -18.65
N GLU A 180 5.33 1.93 -17.75
CA GLU A 180 4.45 0.77 -17.52
C GLU A 180 3.68 0.33 -18.78
N THR A 181 3.23 1.30 -19.59
CA THR A 181 2.52 1.00 -20.84
C THR A 181 3.46 0.41 -21.88
N VAL A 182 4.63 1.03 -22.08
CA VAL A 182 5.64 0.55 -23.04
C VAL A 182 6.17 -0.83 -22.63
N TRP A 183 6.40 -1.02 -21.32
CA TRP A 183 6.81 -2.29 -20.75
C TRP A 183 5.78 -3.38 -21.00
N LEU A 184 4.50 -3.10 -20.68
CA LEU A 184 3.40 -4.02 -20.93
C LEU A 184 3.21 -4.31 -22.42
N GLU A 185 3.39 -3.34 -23.31
CA GLU A 185 3.30 -3.54 -24.76
C GLU A 185 4.38 -4.50 -25.28
N SER A 186 5.60 -4.41 -24.74
CA SER A 186 6.73 -5.30 -25.07
C SER A 186 6.60 -6.71 -24.49
N ALA A 187 5.71 -6.93 -23.53
CA ALA A 187 5.49 -8.23 -22.91
C ALA A 187 4.82 -9.22 -23.87
N ASP A 188 5.12 -10.51 -23.71
CA ASP A 188 4.46 -11.57 -24.47
C ASP A 188 3.00 -11.80 -24.02
N GLU A 189 2.28 -12.71 -24.67
CA GLU A 189 0.89 -13.01 -24.33
C GLU A 189 0.74 -13.66 -22.94
N ASN A 190 1.70 -14.49 -22.52
CA ASN A 190 1.63 -15.17 -21.24
C ASN A 190 1.88 -14.21 -20.07
N GLU A 191 2.85 -13.32 -20.18
CA GLU A 191 3.12 -12.26 -19.21
C GLU A 191 1.97 -11.27 -19.10
N LYS A 192 1.38 -10.86 -20.23
CA LYS A 192 0.17 -10.03 -20.25
C LYS A 192 -0.98 -10.72 -19.52
N ARG A 193 -1.16 -12.03 -19.71
CA ARG A 193 -2.17 -12.82 -18.99
C ARG A 193 -1.89 -12.84 -17.49
N ILE A 194 -0.65 -13.10 -17.07
CA ILE A 194 -0.24 -13.11 -15.65
C ILE A 194 -0.51 -11.75 -15.00
N ILE A 195 -0.11 -10.65 -15.64
CA ILE A 195 -0.37 -9.29 -15.15
C ILE A 195 -1.87 -9.02 -15.06
N GLY A 196 -2.66 -9.48 -16.03
CA GLY A 196 -4.11 -9.37 -16.02
C GLY A 196 -4.77 -10.10 -14.85
N GLU A 197 -4.41 -11.36 -14.62
CA GLU A 197 -4.92 -12.17 -13.50
C GLU A 197 -4.53 -11.58 -12.14
N ALA A 198 -3.27 -11.17 -11.98
CA ALA A 198 -2.77 -10.52 -10.77
C ALA A 198 -3.49 -9.19 -10.50
N SER A 199 -3.71 -8.38 -11.55
CA SER A 199 -4.43 -7.09 -11.45
C SER A 199 -5.88 -7.29 -11.04
N TYR A 200 -6.57 -8.29 -11.59
CA TYR A 200 -7.94 -8.61 -11.21
C TYR A 200 -8.03 -9.09 -9.75
N TYR A 201 -7.12 -9.98 -9.33
CA TYR A 201 -7.06 -10.43 -7.95
C TYR A 201 -6.83 -9.25 -6.98
N SER A 202 -5.86 -8.38 -7.29
CA SER A 202 -5.57 -7.17 -6.51
C SER A 202 -6.76 -6.22 -6.43
N TYR A 203 -7.48 -6.00 -7.54
CA TYR A 203 -8.70 -5.20 -7.56
C TYR A 203 -9.77 -5.76 -6.60
N ARG A 204 -10.04 -7.07 -6.68
CA ARG A 204 -11.04 -7.74 -5.84
C ARG A 204 -10.67 -7.72 -4.36
N LEU A 205 -9.39 -7.93 -4.04
CA LEU A 205 -8.90 -7.86 -2.66
C LEU A 205 -8.99 -6.42 -2.13
N THR A 206 -8.52 -5.44 -2.91
CA THR A 206 -8.54 -4.03 -2.52
C THR A 206 -9.96 -3.53 -2.28
N GLN A 207 -10.95 -3.94 -3.08
CA GLN A 207 -12.35 -3.61 -2.80
C GLN A 207 -12.83 -4.13 -1.44
N LYS A 208 -12.47 -5.36 -1.07
CA LYS A 208 -12.81 -5.91 0.25
C LYS A 208 -12.10 -5.13 1.36
N VAL A 209 -10.81 -4.89 1.22
CA VAL A 209 -10.01 -4.17 2.22
C VAL A 209 -10.54 -2.74 2.41
N LEU A 210 -10.80 -1.99 1.34
CA LEU A 210 -11.38 -0.64 1.42
C LEU A 210 -12.72 -0.64 2.14
N SER A 211 -13.56 -1.66 1.93
CA SER A 211 -14.83 -1.80 2.67
C SER A 211 -14.64 -1.97 4.17
N TYR A 212 -13.66 -2.78 4.60
CA TYR A 212 -13.35 -2.95 6.02
C TYR A 212 -12.71 -1.70 6.63
N VAL A 213 -11.77 -1.08 5.91
CA VAL A 213 -11.10 0.14 6.34
C VAL A 213 -12.11 1.28 6.51
N MET A 214 -13.10 1.39 5.62
CA MET A 214 -14.20 2.35 5.75
C MET A 214 -14.99 2.15 7.04
N VAL A 215 -15.36 0.91 7.37
CA VAL A 215 -16.08 0.60 8.61
C VAL A 215 -15.25 0.98 9.84
N VAL A 216 -13.96 0.63 9.85
CA VAL A 216 -13.05 1.00 10.95
C VAL A 216 -12.93 2.51 11.08
N ALA A 217 -12.79 3.25 9.98
CA ALA A 217 -12.72 4.71 9.98
C ALA A 217 -13.99 5.35 10.57
N LEU A 218 -15.17 4.81 10.24
CA LEU A 218 -16.43 5.27 10.81
C LEU A 218 -16.46 5.08 12.33
N PHE A 219 -16.00 3.92 12.85
CA PHE A 219 -15.92 3.67 14.29
C PHE A 219 -14.96 4.62 15.01
N ILE A 220 -13.77 4.84 14.44
CA ILE A 220 -12.80 5.82 14.98
C ILE A 220 -13.45 7.20 15.04
N GLY A 221 -14.24 7.56 14.01
CA GLY A 221 -14.85 8.87 13.94
C GLY A 221 -15.98 9.17 14.91
N MET A 222 -16.51 8.14 15.56
CA MET A 222 -17.47 8.31 16.65
C MET A 222 -16.82 8.99 17.87
N PHE A 223 -15.52 8.78 18.05
CA PHE A 223 -14.72 9.33 19.15
C PHE A 223 -13.95 10.60 18.76
N GLN A 224 -13.71 10.82 17.47
CA GLN A 224 -12.95 11.97 16.96
C GLN A 224 -13.75 12.75 15.91
N PRO A 225 -14.30 13.93 16.26
CA PRO A 225 -15.13 14.72 15.35
C PRO A 225 -14.44 15.09 14.03
N ASP A 226 -13.13 15.28 14.00
CA ASP A 226 -12.40 15.72 12.79
C ASP A 226 -12.07 14.57 11.81
N SER A 227 -12.43 13.34 12.16
CA SER A 227 -12.08 12.14 11.41
C SER A 227 -12.91 11.91 10.13
N TYR A 228 -14.03 12.63 9.93
CA TYR A 228 -14.90 12.46 8.76
C TYR A 228 -14.16 12.70 7.44
N VAL A 229 -13.09 13.52 7.48
CA VAL A 229 -12.22 13.77 6.33
C VAL A 229 -11.60 12.46 5.81
N PHE A 230 -11.19 11.55 6.69
CA PHE A 230 -10.63 10.26 6.27
C PHE A 230 -11.66 9.36 5.59
N VAL A 231 -12.91 9.36 6.08
CA VAL A 231 -14.03 8.62 5.47
C VAL A 231 -14.27 9.12 4.04
N ILE A 232 -14.25 10.44 3.82
CA ILE A 232 -14.41 11.04 2.49
C ILE A 232 -13.25 10.62 1.57
N LEU A 233 -11.99 10.73 2.04
CA LEU A 233 -10.81 10.38 1.24
C LEU A 233 -10.79 8.89 0.84
N ILE A 234 -11.07 7.98 1.79
CA ILE A 234 -11.20 6.54 1.52
C ILE A 234 -12.33 6.30 0.50
N GLY A 235 -13.46 6.99 0.66
CA GLY A 235 -14.60 6.92 -0.26
C GLY A 235 -14.26 7.34 -1.68
N ILE A 236 -13.55 8.46 -1.86
CA ILE A 236 -13.10 8.93 -3.17
C ILE A 236 -12.18 7.90 -3.83
N GLY A 237 -11.22 7.34 -3.09
CA GLY A 237 -10.33 6.29 -3.60
C GLY A 237 -11.10 5.05 -4.06
N TRP A 238 -12.03 4.58 -3.25
CA TRP A 238 -12.86 3.42 -3.56
C TRP A 238 -13.79 3.65 -4.76
N LEU A 239 -14.42 4.83 -4.84
CA LEU A 239 -15.24 5.22 -5.98
C LEU A 239 -14.41 5.31 -7.25
N THR A 240 -13.24 5.94 -7.20
CA THR A 240 -12.35 6.10 -8.36
C THR A 240 -11.93 4.74 -8.91
N GLN A 241 -11.52 3.81 -8.05
CA GLN A 241 -11.17 2.46 -8.47
C GLN A 241 -12.35 1.73 -9.10
N THR A 242 -13.55 1.83 -8.50
CA THR A 242 -14.76 1.16 -8.96
C THR A 242 -15.22 1.71 -10.31
N ILE A 243 -15.30 3.03 -10.45
CA ILE A 243 -15.69 3.70 -11.70
C ILE A 243 -14.69 3.39 -12.81
N SER A 244 -13.39 3.44 -12.52
CA SER A 244 -12.35 3.17 -13.52
C SER A 244 -12.45 1.74 -14.06
N TYR A 245 -12.66 0.76 -13.17
CA TYR A 245 -12.88 -0.63 -13.57
C TYR A 245 -14.14 -0.80 -14.41
N LEU A 246 -15.29 -0.29 -13.93
CA LEU A 246 -16.56 -0.39 -14.65
C LEU A 246 -16.51 0.29 -16.02
N LYS A 247 -15.88 1.47 -16.10
CA LYS A 247 -15.67 2.16 -17.37
C LYS A 247 -14.83 1.32 -18.31
N LYS A 248 -13.73 0.73 -17.84
CA LYS A 248 -12.85 -0.10 -18.68
C LYS A 248 -13.54 -1.38 -19.15
N VAL A 249 -14.32 -2.03 -18.30
CA VAL A 249 -15.14 -3.20 -18.68
C VAL A 249 -16.13 -2.81 -19.78
N ARG A 250 -16.90 -1.74 -19.57
CA ARG A 250 -17.86 -1.24 -20.57
C ARG A 250 -17.17 -0.88 -21.89
N ASP A 251 -16.03 -0.21 -21.83
CA ASP A 251 -15.27 0.14 -23.03
C ASP A 251 -14.83 -1.13 -23.77
N LEU A 252 -14.42 -2.20 -23.08
CA LEU A 252 -14.01 -3.45 -23.72
C LEU A 252 -15.20 -4.27 -24.26
N GLU A 253 -16.32 -4.31 -23.54
CA GLU A 253 -17.54 -5.01 -23.96
C GLU A 253 -18.17 -4.35 -25.20
N PHE A 254 -18.14 -3.02 -25.28
CA PHE A 254 -18.86 -2.27 -26.31
C PHE A 254 -17.95 -1.59 -27.36
N LYS A 255 -16.61 -1.61 -27.25
CA LYS A 255 -15.69 -1.18 -28.34
C LYS A 255 -15.62 -2.14 -29.53
N LYS A 256 -16.37 -3.24 -29.52
CA LYS A 256 -16.60 -4.08 -30.70
C LYS A 256 -18.08 -4.13 -31.05
N LYS A 257 -18.59 -3.01 -31.55
CA LYS A 257 -19.40 -2.96 -32.78
C LYS A 257 -18.92 -1.78 -33.61
#